data_AF-A0AAV0DDU2-F1
#
_entry.id   AF-A0AAV0DDU2-F1
#
_cell.length_a   1.000
_cell.length_b   1.000
_cell.length_c   1.000
_cell.angle_alpha   90.00
_cell.angle_beta   90.00
_cell.angle_gamma   90.00
#
_symmetry.space_group_name_H-M   'P 1'
#
loop_
_entity.id
_entity.type
_entity.pdbx_description
1 polymer ?
#
loop_
_entity_poly.entity_id
_entity_poly.type
_entity_poly.pdbx_seq_one_letter_code
_entity_poly.pdbx_strand_id
1 'polypeptide(L)' 'MELARMIILHGYPLKMVEHIGFSNFVNSLNPCFKMVSRNSIKKDCLKIFEIEKKAMMETLEKNDGRVAVTN' A
#
# COMPACT_ATOMS: atom_id res chain seq x y z
N MET A 1 6.10 -5.87 1.47
CA MET A 1 5.09 -4.80 1.34
C MET A 1 3.66 -5.36 1.23
N GLU A 2 3.42 -6.66 1.53
CA GLU A 2 2.09 -7.27 1.36
C GLU A 2 1.02 -6.67 2.27
N LEU A 3 1.36 -6.30 3.51
CA LEU A 3 0.42 -5.61 4.40
C LEU A 3 -0.03 -4.26 3.82
N ALA A 4 0.88 -3.48 3.22
CA ALA A 4 0.53 -2.24 2.56
C ALA A 4 -0.34 -2.47 1.31
N ARG A 5 -0.05 -3.51 0.52
CA ARG A 5 -0.90 -3.92 -0.63
C ARG A 5 -2.29 -4.32 -0.20
N MET A 6 -2.43 -5.12 0.86
CA MET A 6 -3.72 -5.51 1.43
C MET A 6 -4.51 -4.28 1.89
N ILE A 7 -3.85 -3.33 2.58
CA ILE A 7 -4.46 -2.08 3.02
C ILE A 7 -4.96 -1.25 1.84
N ILE A 8 -4.17 -1.11 0.78
CA ILE A 8 -4.56 -0.38 -0.44
C ILE A 8 -5.73 -1.08 -1.12
N LEU A 9 -5.62 -2.40 -1.34
CA LEU A 9 -6.61 -3.21 -2.05
C LEU A 9 -7.98 -3.17 -1.39
N HIS A 10 -8.03 -3.23 -0.06
CA HIS A 10 -9.27 -3.25 0.70
C HIS A 10 -9.69 -1.89 1.25
N GLY A 11 -8.95 -0.82 0.94
CA GLY A 11 -9.24 0.53 1.43
C GLY A 11 -9.23 0.65 2.95
N TYR A 12 -8.41 -0.16 3.64
CA TYR A 12 -8.39 -0.14 5.10
C TYR A 12 -7.78 1.15 5.65
N PRO A 13 -8.27 1.66 6.80
CA PRO A 13 -7.60 2.73 7.50
C PRO A 13 -6.19 2.30 7.90
N LEU A 14 -5.19 3.18 7.71
CA LEU A 14 -3.81 2.87 8.11
C LEU A 14 -3.69 2.54 9.61
N LYS A 15 -4.61 3.08 10.43
CA LYS A 15 -4.68 2.83 11.88
C LYS A 15 -4.99 1.37 12.23
N MET A 16 -5.50 0.57 11.29
CA MET A 16 -5.80 -0.84 11.49
C MET A 16 -4.59 -1.62 12.03
N VAL A 17 -3.37 -1.24 11.64
CA VAL A 17 -2.13 -1.87 12.10
C VAL A 17 -1.82 -1.63 13.59
N GLU A 18 -2.50 -0.69 14.22
CA GLU A 18 -2.36 -0.38 15.65
C GLU A 18 -3.51 -0.98 16.48
N HIS A 19 -4.45 -1.68 15.84
CA HIS A 19 -5.55 -2.32 16.56
C HIS A 19 -5.06 -3.57 17.29
N ILE A 20 -5.36 -3.65 18.59
CA ILE A 20 -4.96 -4.78 19.45
C ILE A 20 -5.44 -6.12 18.86
N GLY A 21 -6.67 -6.18 18.35
CA GLY A 21 -7.21 -7.40 17.74
C GLY A 21 -6.39 -7.86 16.52
N PHE A 22 -5.97 -6.93 15.67
CA PHE A 22 -5.13 -7.26 14.52
C PHE A 22 -3.71 -7.65 14.94
N SER A 23 -3.12 -6.93 15.91
CA SER A 23 -1.81 -7.29 16.46
C SER A 23 -1.82 -8.69 17.08
N ASN A 24 -2.86 -9.04 17.83
CA ASN A 24 -3.02 -10.38 18.42
C ASN A 24 -3.18 -11.46 17.35
N PHE A 25 -3.98 -11.19 16.32
CA PHE A 25 -4.14 -12.08 15.18
C PHE A 25 -2.80 -12.36 14.49
N VAL A 26 -2.06 -11.32 14.13
CA VAL A 26 -0.75 -11.48 13.47
C VAL A 26 0.25 -12.20 14.39
N ASN A 27 0.28 -11.87 15.68
CA ASN A 27 1.13 -12.54 16.66
C ASN A 27 0.77 -14.03 16.83
N SER A 28 -0.50 -14.41 16.70
CA SER A 28 -0.93 -15.81 16.72
C SER A 28 -0.47 -16.60 15.49
N LEU A 29 -0.31 -15.93 14.35
CA LEU A 29 0.20 -16.54 13.13
C LEU A 29 1.73 -16.67 13.14
N ASN A 30 2.40 -15.63 13.64
CA ASN A 30 3.86 -15.60 13.76
C ASN A 30 4.28 -14.73 14.96
N PRO A 31 4.63 -15.34 16.10
CA PRO A 31 5.04 -14.62 17.30
C PRO A 31 6.32 -13.79 17.12
N CYS A 32 7.16 -14.13 16.15
CA CYS A 32 8.39 -13.39 15.84
C CYS A 32 8.13 -12.17 14.95
N PHE A 33 6.91 -12.01 14.43
CA PHE A 33 6.55 -10.88 13.60
C PHE A 33 6.41 -9.61 14.44
N LYS A 34 7.26 -8.62 14.18
CA LYS A 34 7.16 -7.31 14.82
C LYS A 34 6.15 -6.45 14.07
N MET A 35 5.13 -6.03 14.80
CA MET A 35 4.10 -5.17 14.24
C MET A 35 4.68 -3.83 13.77
N VAL A 36 4.25 -3.40 12.59
CA VAL A 36 4.72 -2.15 11.97
C VAL A 36 3.88 -0.97 12.45
N SER A 37 4.51 0.20 12.60
CA SER A 37 3.80 1.42 12.92
C SER A 37 2.94 1.91 11.76
N ARG A 38 1.91 2.70 12.06
CA ARG A 38 1.12 3.43 11.03
C ARG A 38 2.02 4.26 10.11
N ASN A 39 3.08 4.87 10.64
CA ASN A 39 4.01 5.68 9.85
C ASN A 39 4.84 4.83 8.88
N SER A 40 5.28 3.64 9.32
CA SER A 40 5.98 2.68 8.47
C SER A 40 5.07 2.23 7.32
N ILE A 41 3.83 1.88 7.61
CA ILE A 41 2.85 1.50 6.57
C ILE A 41 2.52 2.66 5.64
N LYS A 42 2.39 3.89 6.15
CA LYS A 42 2.21 5.06 5.29
C LYS A 42 3.35 5.19 4.28
N LYS A 43 4.61 5.01 4.72
CA LYS A 43 5.78 5.04 3.84
C LYS A 43 5.72 3.94 2.78
N ASP A 44 5.34 2.72 3.17
CA ASP A 44 5.19 1.60 2.23
C ASP A 44 4.09 1.86 1.20
N CYS A 45 2.93 2.41 1.62
CA CYS A 45 1.85 2.78 0.71
C CYS A 45 2.30 3.86 -0.30
N LEU A 46 2.99 4.90 0.17
CA LEU A 46 3.55 5.94 -0.72
C LEU A 46 4.59 5.37 -1.68
N LYS A 47 5.44 4.45 -1.22
CA LYS A 47 6.42 3.78 -2.07
C LYS A 47 5.75 2.96 -3.18
N ILE A 48 4.68 2.22 -2.85
CA ILE A 48 3.89 1.48 -3.85
C ILE A 48 3.29 2.48 -4.85
N PHE A 49 2.66 3.56 -4.37
CA PHE A 49 2.08 4.58 -5.24
C PHE A 49 3.10 5.16 -6.23
N GLU A 50 4.30 5.53 -5.78
CA GLU A 50 5.33 6.07 -6.68
C GLU A 50 5.81 5.05 -7.72
N ILE A 51 5.91 3.77 -7.35
CA ILE A 51 6.26 2.69 -8.29
C ILE A 51 5.17 2.56 -9.38
N GLU A 52 3.91 2.43 -8.97
CA GLU A 52 2.78 2.26 -9.89
C GLU A 52 2.57 3.49 -10.77
N LYS A 53 2.69 4.69 -10.18
CA LYS A 53 2.63 5.96 -10.91
C LYS A 53 3.72 6.04 -11.97
N LYS A 54 4.96 5.69 -11.64
CA LYS A 54 6.06 5.67 -12.60
C LYS A 54 5.79 4.70 -13.74
N ALA A 55 5.37 3.47 -13.44
CA ALA A 55 5.04 2.47 -14.46
C ALA A 55 3.88 2.94 -15.37
N MET A 56 2.87 3.60 -14.79
CA MET A 56 1.78 4.20 -15.54
C MET A 56 2.27 5.31 -16.48
N MET A 57 3.12 6.22 -15.99
CA MET A 57 3.70 7.30 -16.82
C MET A 57 4.55 6.74 -17.96
N GLU A 58 5.41 5.76 -17.70
CA GLU A 58 6.21 5.09 -18.74
C GLU A 58 5.33 4.42 -19.81
N THR A 59 4.14 3.94 -19.41
CA THR A 59 3.16 3.36 -20.34
C THR A 59 2.49 4.45 -21.18
N LEU A 60 2.18 5.61 -20.59
CA LEU A 60 1.63 6.75 -21.33
C LEU A 60 2.65 7.35 -22.29
N GLU A 61 3.92 7.44 -21.92
CA GLU A 61 4.99 7.98 -22.79
C GLU A 61 5.22 7.12 -24.05
N LYS A 62 4.97 5.81 -23.96
CA LYS A 62 5.04 4.88 -25.10
C LYS A 62 3.77 4.86 -25.94
N ASN A 63 2.75 5.63 -25.58
CA ASN A 63 1.48 5.64 -26.29
C ASN A 63 1.53 6.65 -27.45
N ASP A 64 1.45 6.15 -28.68
CA ASP A 64 1.42 6.99 -29.89
C ASP A 64 0.04 7.68 -30.14
N GLY A 65 -0.96 7.34 -29.34
CA GLY A 65 -2.31 7.89 -29.38
C GLY A 65 -2.49 9.14 -28.52
N ARG A 66 -3.67 9.77 -28.63
CA ARG A 66 -4.04 10.94 -27.82
C ARG A 66 -4.70 10.49 -26.53
N VAL A 67 -4.20 10.99 -25.40
CA VAL A 67 -4.76 10.75 -24.07
C VAL A 67 -5.41 12.05 -23.59
N ALA A 68 -6.69 11.99 -23.19
CA ALA A 68 -7.40 13.11 -22.59
C ALA A 68 -7.53 12.86 -21.08
N VAL A 69 -7.16 13.86 -20.28
CA VAL A 69 -7.39 13.85 -18.83
C VAL A 69 -8.70 14.57 -18.56
N THR A 70 -9.61 13.92 -17.82
CA THR A 70 -10.90 14.50 -17.41
C THR A 70 -10.89 14.72 -15.90
N ASN A 71 -11.47 15.84 -15.47
CA ASN A 71 -11.66 16.18 -14.06
C ASN A 71 -12.97 15.57 -13.52
#